data_AF-A0A7L0AD98-F1
#
_entry.id   AF-A0A7L0AD98-F1
#
_cell.length_a   1.000
_cell.length_b   1.000
_cell.length_c   1.000
_cell.angle_alpha   90.00
_cell.angle_beta   90.00
_cell.angle_gamma   90.00
#
_symmetry.space_group_name_H-M   'P 1'
#
loop_
_entity.id
_entity.type
_entity.pdbx_description
1 polymer ?
#
loop_
_entity_poly.entity_id
_entity_poly.type
_entity_poly.pdbx_seq_one_letter_code
_entity_poly.pdbx_strand_id
1 'polypeptide(L)'
;VCLTCCSRDVMVKIDQICHKNSIKFFTGDVFGYHGYMFADLGEHEFVEEKTKVAKVSPGVEDGPDTKKAKLDSSETTMVKKRVVFCQLKEALAVDWSGEKAKTALKRTTPDYFLLQ
;
A
#
# COMPACT_ATOMS: atom_id res chain seq x y z
N VAL A 1 -2.89 -0.10 16.48
CA VAL A 1 -2.05 0.77 17.33
C VAL A 1 -1.28 1.71 16.41
N CYS A 2 -1.21 3.00 16.75
CA CYS A 2 -0.41 3.98 16.03
C CYS A 2 0.57 4.63 17.01
N LEU A 3 1.87 4.55 16.72
CA LEU A 3 2.93 5.14 17.54
C LEU A 3 3.53 6.38 16.90
N THR A 4 3.89 7.33 17.74
CA THR A 4 4.66 8.54 17.42
C THR A 4 5.60 8.83 18.58
N CYS A 5 6.72 9.50 18.31
CA CYS A 5 7.73 9.94 19.27
C CYS A 5 8.25 8.80 20.18
N CYS A 6 8.32 7.57 19.66
CA CYS A 6 8.73 6.40 20.41
C CYS A 6 10.14 5.97 20.01
N SER A 7 10.92 5.46 20.97
CA SER A 7 12.22 4.87 20.64
C SER A 7 12.06 3.62 19.77
N ARG A 8 13.09 3.30 18.99
CA ARG A 8 13.13 2.10 18.14
C ARG A 8 12.76 0.82 18.90
N ASP A 9 13.31 0.65 20.10
CA ASP A 9 13.05 -0.55 20.93
C ASP A 9 11.57 -0.65 21.32
N VAL A 10 10.93 0.47 21.66
CA VAL A 10 9.50 0.51 21.96
C VAL A 10 8.70 0.19 20.70
N MET A 11 9.02 0.81 19.57
CA MET A 11 8.32 0.57 18.31
C MET A 11 8.37 -0.92 17.91
N VAL A 12 9.57 -1.53 17.93
CA VAL A 12 9.74 -2.95 17.60
C VAL A 12 9.01 -3.86 18.59
N LYS A 13 9.06 -3.56 19.89
CA LYS A 13 8.37 -4.36 20.91
C LYS A 13 6.86 -4.32 20.73
N ILE A 14 6.29 -3.14 20.47
CA ILE A 14 4.85 -2.97 20.29
C ILE A 14 4.38 -3.59 18.97
N ASP A 15 5.14 -3.41 17.88
CA ASP A 15 4.89 -4.08 16.60
C ASP A 15 4.80 -5.60 16.75
N GLN A 16 5.77 -6.24 17.42
CA GLN A 16 5.75 -7.68 17.70
C GLN A 16 4.53 -8.12 18.51
N ILE A 17 4.13 -7.33 19.51
CA ILE A 17 2.91 -7.60 20.29
C ILE A 17 1.68 -7.48 19.40
N CYS A 18 1.59 -6.44 18.56
CA CYS A 18 0.48 -6.22 17.66
C CYS A 18 0.35 -7.37 16.65
N HIS A 19 1.45 -7.76 16.00
CA HIS A 19 1.49 -8.82 15.01
C HIS A 19 1.01 -10.16 15.59
N LYS A 20 1.49 -10.53 16.79
CA LYS A 20 1.06 -11.75 17.49
C LYS A 20 -0.43 -11.78 17.85
N ASN A 21 -1.05 -10.61 18.01
CA ASN A 21 -2.46 -10.48 18.38
C ASN A 21 -3.34 -10.06 17.19
N SER A 22 -2.82 -10.10 15.97
CA SER A 22 -3.53 -9.68 14.74
C SER A 22 -4.07 -8.23 14.81
N ILE A 23 -3.33 -7.35 15.48
CA ILE A 23 -3.64 -5.93 15.60
C ILE A 23 -2.86 -5.17 14.52
N LYS A 24 -3.55 -4.33 13.75
CA LYS A 24 -2.91 -3.45 12.76
C LYS A 24 -1.99 -2.45 13.46
N PHE A 25 -0.74 -2.37 13.04
CA PHE A 25 0.28 -1.50 13.60
C PHE A 25 0.71 -0.41 12.61
N PHE A 26 0.90 0.80 13.14
CA PHE A 26 1.40 1.96 12.41
C PHE A 26 2.42 2.69 13.29
N THR A 27 3.44 3.29 12.67
CA THR A 27 4.33 4.23 13.35
C THR A 27 4.81 5.30 12.37
N GLY A 28 5.12 6.50 12.86
CA GLY A 28 5.65 7.57 12.04
C GLY A 28 6.07 8.79 12.86
N ASP A 29 7.03 9.55 12.34
CA ASP A 29 7.49 10.82 12.92
C ASP A 29 7.89 11.82 11.83
N VAL A 30 8.18 13.04 12.28
CA VAL A 30 8.65 14.17 11.47
C VAL A 30 9.96 14.70 12.05
N PHE A 31 10.95 14.92 11.19
CA PHE A 31 12.26 15.49 11.52
C PHE A 31 12.59 16.63 10.54
N GLY A 32 12.34 17.88 10.98
CA GLY A 32 12.48 19.05 10.12
C GLY A 32 11.51 18.99 8.94
N TYR A 33 12.03 18.99 7.71
CA TYR A 33 11.22 18.89 6.49
C TYR A 33 10.95 17.45 6.02
N HIS A 34 11.48 16.45 6.73
CA HIS A 34 11.30 15.05 6.39
C HIS A 34 10.30 14.40 7.35
N GLY A 35 9.59 13.38 6.89
CA GLY A 35 8.71 12.58 7.72
C GLY A 35 8.56 11.18 7.14
N TYR A 36 8.21 10.22 7.98
CA TYR A 36 8.02 8.84 7.56
C TYR A 36 6.73 8.25 8.14
N MET A 37 6.25 7.20 7.48
CA MET A 37 5.25 6.31 8.04
C MET A 37 5.63 4.86 7.72
N PHE A 38 5.30 3.96 8.65
CA PHE A 38 5.41 2.51 8.50
C PHE A 38 4.07 1.87 8.90
N ALA A 39 3.73 0.75 8.25
CA ALA A 39 2.57 -0.04 8.56
C ALA A 39 2.92 -1.54 8.56
N ASP A 40 2.52 -2.24 9.62
CA ASP A 40 2.42 -3.70 9.65
C ASP A 40 0.95 -4.08 9.87
N LEU A 41 0.33 -4.61 8.81
CA LEU A 41 -1.05 -5.07 8.84
C LEU A 41 -1.15 -6.60 8.90
N GLY A 42 -0.03 -7.31 9.03
CA GLY A 42 0.06 -8.75 8.87
C GLY A 42 -0.49 -9.21 7.53
N GLU A 43 -1.36 -10.22 7.55
CA GLU A 43 -2.16 -10.60 6.40
C GLU A 43 -3.38 -9.68 6.27
N HIS A 44 -3.37 -8.80 5.28
CA HIS A 44 -4.40 -7.79 5.12
C HIS A 44 -5.26 -8.05 3.88
N GLU A 45 -6.56 -8.28 4.10
CA GLU A 45 -7.56 -8.33 3.04
C GLU A 45 -8.28 -6.98 2.91
N PHE A 46 -8.47 -6.55 1.67
CA PHE A 46 -9.18 -5.31 1.34
C PHE A 46 -9.94 -5.44 0.03
N VAL A 47 -10.80 -4.47 -0.27
CA VAL A 47 -11.53 -4.38 -1.53
C VAL A 47 -10.98 -3.19 -2.30
N GLU A 48 -10.59 -3.43 -3.54
CA GLU A 48 -10.17 -2.39 -4.48
C GLU A 48 -11.26 -2.17 -5.53
N GLU A 49 -11.69 -0.92 -5.65
CA GLU A 49 -12.63 -0.51 -6.70
C GLU A 49 -11.89 -0.39 -8.04
N LYS A 50 -12.39 -1.07 -9.06
CA LYS A 50 -11.87 -1.00 -10.43
C LYS A 50 -12.96 -0.59 -11.40
N THR A 51 -12.69 0.42 -12.21
CA THR A 51 -13.58 0.84 -13.30
C THR A 51 -13.73 -0.28 -14.31
N LYS A 52 -14.98 -0.60 -14.71
CA LYS A 52 -15.22 -1.49 -15.85
C LYS A 52 -14.84 -0.73 -17.12
N VAL A 53 -13.84 -1.24 -17.86
CA VAL A 53 -13.60 -0.78 -19.22
C VAL A 53 -14.78 -1.25 -20.07
N ALA A 54 -15.66 -0.33 -20.47
CA ALA A 54 -16.71 -0.63 -21.42
C ALA A 54 -16.04 -1.07 -22.74
N LYS A 55 -16.12 -2.36 -23.07
CA LYS A 55 -15.82 -2.81 -24.42
C LYS A 55 -16.89 -2.21 -25.32
N VAL A 56 -16.53 -1.19 -26.10
CA VAL A 56 -17.34 -0.75 -27.24
C VAL A 56 -17.31 -1.92 -28.22
N SER A 57 -18.35 -2.74 -28.24
CA SER A 57 -18.58 -3.71 -29.29
C SER A 57 -18.78 -2.94 -30.60
N PRO A 58 -17.99 -3.18 -31.66
CA PRO A 58 -18.24 -2.61 -32.98
C PRO A 58 -19.43 -3.34 -33.59
N GLY A 59 -20.64 -2.84 -33.34
CA GLY A 59 -21.89 -3.38 -33.88
C GLY A 59 -22.51 -2.41 -34.88
N VAL A 60 -22.29 -2.72 -36.16
CA VAL A 60 -23.14 -2.52 -37.35
C VAL A 60 -23.97 -1.23 -37.44
N GLU A 61 -23.65 -0.38 -38.43
CA GLU A 61 -24.54 0.65 -38.97
C GLU A 61 -25.79 0.02 -39.59
N ASP A 62 -26.99 0.34 -39.05
CA ASP A 62 -28.15 0.72 -39.88
C ASP A 62 -29.30 1.34 -39.05
N GLY A 63 -29.82 2.50 -39.47
CA GLY A 63 -31.16 3.02 -39.10
C GLY A 63 -31.28 4.25 -38.14
N PRO A 64 -32.16 5.25 -38.43
CA PRO A 64 -32.17 6.55 -37.77
C PRO A 64 -33.14 6.71 -36.57
N ASP A 65 -32.75 7.63 -35.68
CA ASP A 65 -33.53 8.37 -34.68
C ASP A 65 -34.34 7.60 -33.61
N THR A 66 -33.68 7.34 -32.48
CA THR A 66 -34.33 7.46 -31.16
C THR A 66 -33.32 7.94 -30.11
N LYS A 67 -33.73 8.95 -29.33
CA LYS A 67 -32.95 9.68 -28.32
C LYS A 67 -31.96 8.79 -27.56
N LYS A 68 -30.65 9.02 -27.77
CA LYS A 68 -29.58 8.43 -26.95
C LYS A 68 -29.70 8.99 -25.53
N ALA A 69 -30.35 8.26 -24.63
CA ALA A 69 -30.09 8.41 -23.21
C ALA A 69 -28.60 8.13 -23.02
N LYS A 70 -27.81 9.15 -22.67
CA LYS A 70 -26.39 8.96 -22.39
C LYS A 70 -26.30 8.27 -21.03
N LEU A 71 -26.27 6.95 -21.10
CA LEU A 71 -25.99 5.98 -20.05
C LEU A 71 -24.84 6.49 -19.17
N ASP A 72 -25.13 6.72 -17.90
CA ASP A 72 -24.13 7.00 -16.87
C ASP A 72 -23.35 5.70 -16.60
N SER A 73 -22.35 5.39 -17.45
CA SER A 73 -21.61 4.13 -17.36
C SER A 73 -20.21 4.31 -16.79
N SER A 74 -20.12 4.90 -15.60
CA SER A 74 -18.96 4.67 -14.73
C SER A 74 -19.25 3.48 -13.81
N GLU A 75 -19.63 2.34 -14.38
CA GLU A 75 -19.79 1.13 -13.56
C GLU A 75 -18.43 0.71 -13.00
N THR A 76 -18.35 0.60 -11.68
CA THR A 76 -17.18 0.09 -10.98
C THR A 76 -17.44 -1.32 -10.46
N THR A 77 -16.37 -2.08 -10.26
CA THR A 77 -16.39 -3.42 -9.68
C THR A 77 -15.51 -3.46 -8.45
N MET A 78 -16.01 -4.13 -7.42
CA MET A 78 -15.29 -4.35 -6.17
C MET A 78 -14.51 -5.66 -6.26
N VAL A 79 -13.17 -5.59 -6.18
CA VAL A 79 -12.29 -6.76 -6.26
C VAL A 79 -11.60 -6.99 -4.92
N LYS A 80 -11.85 -8.14 -4.30
CA LYS A 80 -11.15 -8.55 -3.07
C LYS A 80 -9.67 -8.82 -3.38
N LYS A 81 -8.78 -8.23 -2.59
CA LYS A 81 -7.33 -8.41 -2.64
C LYS A 81 -6.77 -8.76 -1.27
N ARG A 82 -5.55 -9.31 -1.27
CA ARG A 82 -4.78 -9.64 -0.08
C ARG A 82 -3.33 -9.20 -0.27
N VAL A 83 -2.74 -8.62 0.77
CA VAL A 83 -1.31 -8.25 0.85
C VAL A 83 -0.75 -8.75 2.18
N VAL A 84 0.52 -9.13 2.20
CA VAL A 84 1.24 -9.53 3.42
C VAL A 84 2.29 -8.46 3.74
N PHE A 85 2.23 -7.94 4.97
CA PHE A 85 3.20 -6.98 5.50
C PHE A 85 4.25 -7.69 6.35
N CYS A 86 5.45 -7.12 6.40
CA CYS A 86 6.53 -7.59 7.26
C CYS A 86 6.54 -6.83 8.59
N GLN A 87 7.16 -7.40 9.62
CA GLN A 87 7.35 -6.74 10.91
C GLN A 87 8.37 -5.60 10.80
N LEU A 88 8.23 -4.57 11.64
CA LEU A 88 9.10 -3.39 11.67
C LEU A 88 10.58 -3.77 11.85
N LYS A 89 10.86 -4.81 12.65
CA LYS A 89 12.23 -5.28 12.88
C LYS A 89 12.93 -5.69 11.58
N GLU A 90 12.22 -6.38 10.70
CA GLU A 90 12.74 -6.84 9.41
C GLU A 90 12.91 -5.65 8.46
N ALA A 91 11.93 -4.74 8.45
CA ALA A 91 11.96 -3.54 7.62
C ALA A 91 13.13 -2.60 7.95
N LEU A 92 13.56 -2.52 9.21
CA LEU A 92 14.70 -1.68 9.64
C LEU A 92 16.07 -2.37 9.49
N ALA A 93 16.11 -3.70 9.34
CA ALA A 93 17.32 -4.51 9.34
C ALA A 93 17.55 -5.20 7.98
N VAL A 94 17.34 -4.46 6.88
CA VAL A 94 17.58 -4.95 5.53
C VAL A 94 19.07 -5.26 5.32
N ASP A 95 19.37 -6.47 4.83
CA ASP A 95 20.70 -6.85 4.38
C ASP A 95 20.96 -6.34 2.96
N TRP A 96 21.90 -5.41 2.82
CA TRP A 96 22.27 -4.78 1.55
C TRP A 96 23.42 -5.49 0.84
N SER A 97 23.95 -6.60 1.37
CA SER A 97 25.10 -7.31 0.80
C SER A 97 24.76 -8.06 -0.50
N GLY A 98 23.51 -8.50 -0.65
CA GLY A 98 23.05 -9.27 -1.80
C GLY A 98 22.86 -8.45 -3.09
N GLU A 99 23.06 -9.06 -4.25
CA GLU A 99 23.03 -8.38 -5.55
C GLU A 99 21.68 -7.69 -5.86
N LYS A 100 20.57 -8.35 -5.49
CA LYS A 100 19.23 -7.77 -5.61
C LYS A 100 19.07 -6.52 -4.73
N ALA A 101 19.57 -6.58 -3.50
CA ALA A 101 19.50 -5.48 -2.55
C ALA A 101 20.37 -4.31 -3.01
N LYS A 102 21.57 -4.55 -3.53
CA LYS A 102 22.43 -3.51 -4.13
C LYS A 102 21.77 -2.80 -5.31
N THR A 103 21.04 -3.54 -6.14
CA THR A 103 20.28 -2.96 -7.25
C THR A 103 19.11 -2.12 -6.74
N ALA A 104 18.37 -2.62 -5.75
CA ALA A 104 17.27 -1.90 -5.11
C ALA A 104 17.76 -0.63 -4.39
N LEU A 105 18.91 -0.71 -3.72
CA LEU A 105 19.53 0.38 -2.96
C LEU A 105 19.69 1.65 -3.80
N LYS A 106 20.09 1.51 -5.07
CA LYS A 106 20.23 2.63 -6.02
C LYS A 106 18.91 3.36 -6.31
N ARG A 107 17.77 2.73 -6.00
CA ARG A 107 16.41 3.25 -6.20
C ARG A 107 15.69 3.52 -4.88
N THR A 108 16.30 3.18 -3.75
CA THR A 108 15.76 3.44 -2.41
C THR A 108 15.97 4.91 -2.07
N THR A 109 14.92 5.56 -1.55
CA THR A 109 15.03 6.95 -1.09
C THR A 109 16.08 7.07 0.03
N PRO A 110 16.95 8.10 0.02
CA PRO A 110 17.88 8.35 1.11
C PRO A 110 17.21 8.53 2.47
N ASP A 111 15.94 8.96 2.50
CA ASP A 111 15.14 9.15 3.72
C ASP A 111 15.01 7.87 4.56
N TYR A 112 15.12 6.69 3.94
CA TYR A 112 15.16 5.42 4.68
C TYR A 112 16.35 5.36 5.65
N PHE A 113 17.51 5.92 5.27
CA PHE A 113 18.71 5.95 6.10
C PHE A 113 18.72 7.11 7.09
N LEU A 114 17.88 8.14 6.88
CA LEU A 114 17.67 9.23 7.84
C LEU A 114 16.87 8.76 9.07
N LEU A 115 16.04 7.73 8.91
CA LEU A 115 15.20 7.14 9.97
C LEU A 115 15.99 6.34 11.02
N GLN A 116 17.22 5.91 10.72
CA GLN A 116 17.95 4.92 11.53
C GLN A 116 18.59 5.47 12.80
#